data_AF-A0A3M6QBS2-F1
#
_entry.id   AF-A0A3M6QBS2-F1
#
_cell.length_a   1.000
_cell.length_b   1.000
_cell.length_c   1.000
_cell.angle_alpha   90.00
_cell.angle_beta   90.00
_cell.angle_gamma   90.00
#
_symmetry.space_group_name_H-M   'P 1'
#
loop_
_entity.id
_entity.type
_entity.pdbx_description
1 polymer ?
#
loop_
_entity_poly.entity_id
_entity_poly.type
_entity_poly.pdbx_seq_one_letter_code
_entity_poly.pdbx_strand_id
1 'polypeptide(L)'
;MNLEHINVEAVAKAVEADAGRALPGLRQSLEQAKRGEFAAIHTPQAIAARRAGRPKAAVTKEAVKIRLDPDVLAVLRATGKG
;
A
#
# COMPACT_ATOMS: atom_id res chain seq x y z
N MET A 1 11.17 -15.65 4.45
CA MET A 1 10.44 -16.77 3.84
C MET A 1 11.47 -17.64 3.14
N ASN A 2 11.54 -18.93 3.45
CA ASN A 2 12.51 -19.82 2.81
C ASN A 2 11.83 -20.46 1.59
N LEU A 3 12.23 -20.04 0.39
CA LEU A 3 11.66 -20.49 -0.89
C LEU A 3 12.51 -21.57 -1.57
N GLU A 4 13.61 -21.99 -0.97
CA GLU A 4 14.61 -22.90 -1.56
C GLU A 4 14.00 -24.22 -2.06
N HIS A 5 13.00 -24.75 -1.35
CA HIS A 5 12.36 -26.04 -1.66
C HIS A 5 11.00 -25.93 -2.37
N ILE A 6 10.62 -24.74 -2.86
CA ILE A 6 9.36 -24.58 -3.57
C ILE A 6 9.38 -25.30 -4.93
N ASN A 7 8.31 -26.04 -5.22
CA ASN A 7 8.04 -26.57 -6.56
C ASN A 7 7.27 -25.50 -7.36
N VAL A 8 8.00 -24.74 -8.18
CA VAL A 8 7.47 -23.61 -8.93
C VAL A 8 6.34 -24.02 -9.87
N GLU A 9 6.43 -25.17 -10.53
CA GLU A 9 5.43 -25.59 -11.51
C GLU A 9 4.12 -26.02 -10.84
N ALA A 10 4.20 -26.71 -9.71
CA ALA A 10 3.01 -27.08 -8.93
C ALA A 10 2.26 -25.84 -8.44
N VAL A 11 3.00 -24.83 -7.95
CA VAL A 11 2.42 -23.57 -7.48
C VAL A 11 1.83 -22.77 -8.64
N ALA A 12 2.55 -22.64 -9.75
CA ALA A 12 2.04 -21.93 -10.93
C ALA A 12 0.72 -22.53 -11.43
N LYS A 13 0.65 -23.87 -11.52
CA LYS A 13 -0.60 -24.57 -11.92
C LYS A 13 -1.76 -24.32 -10.97
N ALA A 14 -1.51 -24.36 -9.66
CA ALA A 14 -2.56 -24.11 -8.67
C ALA A 14 -3.10 -22.68 -8.76
N VAL A 15 -2.20 -21.70 -8.92
CA VAL A 15 -2.56 -20.28 -9.05
C VAL A 15 -3.32 -20.01 -10.35
N GLU A 16 -2.87 -20.57 -11.48
CA GLU A 16 -3.56 -20.39 -12.78
C GLU A 16 -4.93 -21.07 -12.79
N ALA A 17 -5.07 -22.22 -12.12
CA ALA A 17 -6.36 -22.90 -11.95
C ALA A 17 -7.35 -22.07 -11.11
N ASP A 18 -6.89 -21.48 -10.01
CA ASP A 18 -7.69 -20.60 -9.15
C ASP A 18 -8.07 -19.29 -9.85
N ALA A 19 -7.13 -18.69 -10.57
CA ALA A 19 -7.36 -17.47 -11.36
C ALA A 19 -8.26 -17.69 -12.58
N GLY A 20 -8.51 -18.95 -12.98
CA GLY A 20 -9.29 -19.31 -14.17
C GLY A 20 -8.65 -18.89 -15.50
N ARG A 21 -7.37 -18.49 -15.49
CA ARG A 21 -6.62 -18.03 -16.67
C ARG A 21 -5.13 -18.18 -16.46
N ALA A 22 -4.39 -18.28 -17.57
CA ALA A 22 -2.94 -18.22 -17.55
C ALA A 22 -2.45 -16.84 -17.08
N LEU A 23 -1.35 -16.82 -16.31
CA LEU A 23 -0.74 -15.59 -15.82
C LEU A 23 0.66 -15.44 -16.44
N PRO A 24 0.78 -14.63 -17.53
CA PRO A 24 2.07 -14.41 -18.18
C PRO A 24 3.12 -13.91 -17.19
N GLY A 25 4.31 -14.52 -17.22
CA GLY A 25 5.43 -14.15 -16.35
C GLY A 25 5.36 -14.68 -14.91
N LEU A 26 4.31 -15.41 -14.52
CA LEU A 26 4.20 -15.99 -13.17
C LEU A 26 5.36 -16.94 -12.84
N ARG A 27 5.64 -17.87 -13.74
CA ARG A 27 6.74 -18.84 -13.58
C ARG A 27 8.09 -18.13 -13.41
N GLN A 28 8.35 -17.11 -14.25
CA GLN A 28 9.56 -16.31 -14.16
C GLN A 28 9.66 -15.58 -12.81
N SER A 29 8.56 -15.01 -12.33
CA SER A 29 8.51 -14.31 -11.04
C SER A 29 8.75 -15.25 -9.85
N LEU A 30 8.21 -16.47 -9.90
CA LEU A 30 8.43 -17.49 -8.87
C LEU A 30 9.88 -17.98 -8.85
N GLU A 31 10.50 -18.15 -10.02
CA GLU A 31 11.92 -18.49 -10.14
C GLU A 31 12.83 -17.37 -9.62
N GLN A 32 12.53 -16.10 -9.92
CA GLN A 32 13.23 -14.95 -9.35
C GLN A 32 13.13 -14.95 -7.82
N ALA A 33 11.92 -15.13 -7.28
CA ALA A 33 11.70 -15.20 -5.83
C ALA A 33 12.46 -16.38 -5.19
N LYS A 34 12.51 -17.55 -5.85
CA LYS A 34 13.27 -18.72 -5.38
C LYS A 34 14.78 -18.46 -5.33
N ARG A 35 15.32 -17.70 -6.28
CA ARG A 35 16.73 -17.25 -6.30
C ARG A 35 17.03 -16.10 -5.35
N GLY A 36 16.02 -15.57 -4.64
CA GLY A 36 16.18 -14.42 -3.77
C GLY A 36 16.26 -13.08 -4.51
N GLU A 37 15.91 -13.05 -5.80
CA GLU A 37 15.78 -11.83 -6.60
C GLU A 37 14.47 -11.14 -6.23
N PHE A 38 14.52 -10.38 -5.14
CA PHE A 38 13.42 -9.51 -4.73
C PHE A 38 13.64 -8.10 -5.29
N ALA A 39 12.55 -7.34 -5.39
CA ALA A 39 12.63 -5.90 -5.61
C ALA A 39 13.23 -5.21 -4.36
N ALA A 40 12.70 -4.06 -3.94
CA ALA A 40 13.20 -3.41 -2.74
C ALA A 40 12.67 -4.10 -1.46
N ILE A 41 13.58 -4.60 -0.61
CA ILE A 41 13.23 -5.04 0.75
C ILE A 41 13.19 -3.81 1.66
N HIS A 42 12.03 -3.54 2.25
CA HIS A 42 11.84 -2.42 3.18
C HIS A 42 11.92 -2.92 4.62
N THR A 43 13.11 -2.89 5.20
CA THR A 43 13.31 -3.25 6.61
C THR A 43 12.63 -2.23 7.54
N PRO A 44 12.21 -2.63 8.75
CA PRO A 44 11.67 -1.68 9.73
C PRO A 44 12.60 -0.48 9.98
N GLN A 45 13.91 -0.70 10.00
CA GLN A 45 14.93 0.34 10.14
C GLN A 45 14.97 1.26 8.91
N ALA A 46 14.89 0.71 7.69
CA ALA A 46 14.83 1.50 6.46
C ALA A 46 13.53 2.30 6.31
N ILE A 47 12.43 1.80 6.87
CA ILE A 47 11.16 2.52 6.97
C ILE A 47 11.27 3.61 8.04
N ALA A 48 11.87 3.31 9.20
CA ALA A 48 12.10 4.29 10.27
C ALA A 48 12.98 5.46 9.82
N ALA A 49 14.02 5.20 9.02
CA ALA A 49 14.83 6.25 8.39
C ALA A 49 14.03 7.15 7.44
N ARG A 50 12.97 6.61 6.82
CA ARG A 50 12.01 7.34 5.97
C ARG A 50 10.83 7.95 6.74
N ARG A 51 10.73 7.75 8.06
CA ARG A 51 9.60 8.26 8.89
C ARG A 51 9.59 9.77 9.09
N ALA A 52 10.56 10.51 8.56
CA ALA A 52 10.30 11.91 8.24
C ALA A 52 9.22 11.91 7.14
N GLY A 53 7.95 11.81 7.57
CA GLY A 53 6.80 11.83 6.68
C GLY A 53 6.68 13.18 5.96
N ARG A 54 5.47 13.60 5.62
CA ARG A 54 5.29 14.96 5.09
C ARG A 54 5.99 15.96 6.03
N PRO A 55 6.91 16.81 5.50
CA PRO A 55 7.57 17.80 6.33
C PRO A 55 6.50 18.60 7.06
N LYS A 56 6.66 18.76 8.37
CA LYS A 56 5.72 19.58 9.15
C LYS A 56 5.69 20.96 8.50
N ALA A 57 4.49 21.50 8.32
CA ALA A 57 4.36 22.87 7.86
C ALA A 57 5.16 23.77 8.81
N ALA A 58 6.01 24.63 8.25
CA ALA A 58 6.85 25.55 9.03
C ALA A 58 5.99 26.48 9.90
N VAL A 59 4.78 26.78 9.44
CA VAL A 59 3.77 27.55 10.16
C VAL A 59 2.56 26.67 10.44
N THR A 60 2.14 26.62 11.70
CA THR A 60 0.92 25.94 12.12
C THR A 60 -0.30 26.82 11.89
N LYS A 61 -1.46 26.19 11.66
CA LYS A 61 -2.74 26.90 11.64
C LYS A 61 -2.99 27.64 12.97
N GLU A 62 -3.42 28.89 12.88
CA GLU A 62 -3.88 29.65 14.03
C GLU A 62 -5.35 29.30 14.32
N ALA A 63 -5.72 29.22 15.61
CA ALA A 63 -7.10 28.97 16.00
C ALA A 63 -7.90 30.28 15.91
N VAL A 64 -8.88 30.33 15.01
CA VAL A 64 -9.72 31.52 14.80
C VAL A 64 -11.20 31.17 14.96
N LYS A 65 -11.98 32.07 15.57
CA LYS A 65 -13.43 31.91 15.71
C LYS A 65 -14.15 32.45 14.48
N ILE A 66 -14.75 31.56 13.70
CA ILE A 66 -15.59 31.91 12.56
C ILE A 66 -17.05 31.69 12.94
N ARG A 67 -17.91 32.65 12.62
CA ARG A 67 -19.37 32.51 12.73
C ARG A 67 -19.91 32.23 11.33
N LEU A 68 -20.59 31.11 11.18
CA LEU A 68 -21.28 30.74 9.95
C LEU A 68 -22.78 30.90 10.16
N ASP A 69 -23.48 31.25 9.09
CA ASP A 69 -24.94 31.24 9.08
C ASP A 69 -25.49 29.82 9.34
N PRO A 70 -26.57 29.66 10.11
CA PRO A 70 -27.15 28.36 10.42
C PRO A 70 -27.51 27.53 9.18
N ASP A 71 -28.02 28.14 8.12
CA ASP A 71 -28.47 27.43 6.92
C ASP A 71 -27.28 26.90 6.13
N VAL A 72 -26.22 27.70 6.00
CA VAL A 72 -24.96 27.27 5.40
C VAL A 72 -24.37 26.09 6.17
N LEU A 73 -24.43 26.14 7.50
CA LEU A 73 -23.90 25.09 8.35
C LEU A 73 -24.71 23.78 8.20
N ALA A 74 -26.03 23.88 8.04
CA ALA A 74 -26.88 22.72 7.76
C ALA A 74 -26.51 22.04 6.43
N VAL A 75 -26.31 22.82 5.36
CA VAL A 75 -25.90 22.29 4.05
C VAL A 75 -24.53 21.61 4.14
N LEU A 76 -23.55 22.23 4.80
CA LEU A 76 -22.20 21.66 4.96
C LEU A 76 -22.20 20.35 5.76
N ARG A 77 -23.11 20.17 6.72
CA ARG A 77 -23.23 18.90 7.45
C ARG A 77 -23.86 17.80 6.61
N ALA A 78 -24.78 18.15 5.71
CA ALA A 78 -25.44 17.19 4.83
C ALA A 78 -24.47 16.52 3.84
N THR A 79 -23.31 17.13 3.56
CA THR A 79 -22.31 16.56 2.63
C THR A 79 -21.51 15.39 3.21
N GLY A 80 -21.65 15.07 4.50
CA GLY A 80 -20.98 13.94 5.15
C GLY A 80 -19.93 14.32 6.20
N LYS A 81 -19.15 13.33 6.66
CA LYS A 81 -18.25 13.47 7.83
C LYS A 81 -16.96 14.27 7.61
N GLY A 82 -16.75 14.78 6.40
CA GLY A 82 -15.45 15.30 5.97
C GLY A 82 -14.63 14.20 5.32
#